data_AF-A0A816GAS2-F1
#
_entry.id   AF-A0A816GAS2-F1
#
_cell.length_a   1.000
_cell.length_b   1.000
_cell.length_c   1.000
_cell.angle_alpha   90.00
_cell.angle_beta   90.00
_cell.angle_gamma   90.00
#
_symmetry.space_group_name_H-M   'P 1'
#
loop_
_entity.id
_entity.type
_entity.pdbx_description
1 polymer ?
#
loop_
_entity_poly.entity_id
_entity_poly.type
_entity_poly.pdbx_seq_one_letter_code
_entity_poly.pdbx_strand_id
1 'polypeptide(L)'
;MEISNNPEGIRRMGLITINTALEADVYGNVNSTHVLGSSMMNGSGDFTRNAYISIFITPSIAEGVKISAFVPMVSHVDHNENSVQIMVSEHGLAELGAKTPRERA
;
A
#
# COMPACT_ATOMS: atom_id res chain seq x y z
N MET A 1 21.52 2.00 -8.23
CA MET A 1 20.37 1.88 -7.30
C MET A 1 20.60 2.59 -5.96
N GLU A 2 21.85 2.88 -5.55
CA GLU A 2 22.15 3.56 -4.28
C GLU A 2 21.73 5.04 -4.17
N ILE A 3 21.60 5.76 -5.30
CA ILE A 3 21.22 7.18 -5.28
C ILE A 3 19.70 7.37 -5.41
N SER A 4 19.05 6.59 -6.28
CA SER A 4 17.61 6.72 -6.56
C SER A 4 16.73 6.26 -5.40
N ASN A 5 17.17 5.24 -4.66
CA ASN A 5 16.40 4.62 -3.57
C ASN A 5 16.92 5.01 -2.19
N ASN A 6 17.78 6.04 -2.10
CA ASN A 6 18.34 6.45 -0.83
C ASN A 6 17.23 6.97 0.11
N PRO A 7 16.99 6.35 1.28
CA PRO A 7 15.98 6.79 2.24
C PRO A 7 16.10 8.25 2.64
N GLU A 8 17.34 8.73 2.81
CA GLU A 8 17.63 10.11 3.16
C GLU A 8 17.26 11.07 2.02
N GLY A 9 17.59 10.71 0.78
CA GLY A 9 17.23 11.48 -0.40
C GLY A 9 15.72 11.59 -0.57
N ILE A 10 15.01 10.47 -0.50
CA ILE A 10 13.55 10.39 -0.63
C ILE A 10 12.87 11.25 0.45
N ARG A 11 13.30 11.13 1.70
CA ARG A 11 12.72 11.87 2.82
C ARG A 11 13.02 13.37 2.75
N ARG A 12 14.24 13.76 2.36
CA ARG A 12 14.62 15.18 2.22
C ARG A 12 13.89 15.88 1.09
N MET A 13 13.60 15.18 0.00
CA MET A 13 12.85 15.73 -1.14
C MET A 13 11.34 15.83 -0.87
N GLY A 14 10.83 15.18 0.17
CA GLY A 14 9.41 15.20 0.49
C GLY A 14 8.54 14.54 -0.59
N LEU A 15 8.98 13.39 -1.11
CA LEU A 15 8.32 12.77 -2.25
C LEU A 15 6.89 12.28 -1.91
N ILE A 16 6.00 12.38 -2.90
CA ILE A 16 4.71 11.71 -2.92
C ILE A 16 4.88 10.43 -3.73
N THR A 17 4.57 9.28 -3.13
CA THR A 17 4.76 7.97 -3.77
C THR A 17 3.43 7.31 -4.05
N ILE A 18 3.26 6.77 -5.26
CA ILE A 18 2.05 6.06 -5.68
C ILE A 18 2.46 4.66 -6.10
N ASN A 19 1.91 3.64 -5.46
CA ASN A 19 2.21 2.23 -5.72
C ASN A 19 0.93 1.43 -5.95
N THR A 20 1.03 0.32 -6.67
CA THR A 20 -0.10 -0.59 -6.85
C THR A 20 -0.16 -1.58 -5.70
N ALA A 21 -1.34 -1.74 -5.10
CA ALA A 21 -1.61 -2.80 -4.13
C ALA A 21 -2.23 -4.01 -4.84
N LEU A 22 -1.85 -5.21 -4.40
CA LEU A 22 -2.52 -6.43 -4.81
C LEU A 22 -3.79 -6.67 -3.98
N GLU A 23 -3.63 -6.59 -2.66
CA GLU A 23 -4.71 -6.58 -1.69
C GLU A 23 -4.33 -5.68 -0.51
N ALA A 24 -5.34 -5.14 0.15
CA ALA A 24 -5.22 -4.33 1.34
C ALA A 24 -6.23 -4.80 2.39
N ASP A 25 -5.88 -4.68 3.66
CA ASP A 25 -6.85 -4.93 4.72
C ASP A 25 -7.50 -3.66 5.26
N VAL A 26 -8.61 -3.85 5.98
CA VAL A 26 -9.38 -2.76 6.59
C VAL A 26 -8.58 -1.96 7.61
N TYR A 27 -7.44 -2.46 8.08
CA TYR A 27 -6.58 -1.76 9.04
C TYR A 27 -5.48 -0.93 8.35
N GLY A 28 -5.32 -1.08 7.04
CA GLY A 28 -4.36 -0.35 6.22
C GLY A 28 -3.04 -1.08 5.98
N ASN A 29 -2.98 -2.40 6.19
CA ASN A 29 -1.84 -3.19 5.70
C ASN A 29 -2.03 -3.51 4.21
N VAL A 30 -0.91 -3.59 3.48
CA VAL A 30 -0.90 -3.83 2.04
C VAL A 30 0.03 -4.99 1.69
N ASN A 31 -0.48 -5.85 0.81
CA ASN A 31 0.27 -6.83 0.05
C ASN A 31 0.47 -6.30 -1.38
N SER A 32 1.71 -6.31 -1.85
CA SER A 32 2.16 -5.84 -3.16
C SER A 32 2.98 -6.88 -3.92
N THR A 33 3.40 -7.95 -3.24
CA THR A 33 4.33 -8.94 -3.78
C THR A 33 3.73 -10.32 -3.98
N HIS A 34 2.80 -10.79 -3.14
CA HIS A 34 2.36 -12.19 -3.17
C HIS A 34 0.92 -12.33 -3.64
N VAL A 35 0.70 -12.73 -4.89
CA VAL A 35 -0.62 -13.20 -5.34
C VAL A 35 -0.96 -14.47 -4.55
N LEU A 36 -2.01 -14.40 -3.71
CA LEU A 36 -2.44 -15.51 -2.85
C LEU A 36 -1.30 -16.12 -2.01
N GLY A 37 -0.38 -15.30 -1.52
CA GLY A 37 0.72 -15.75 -0.65
C GLY A 37 1.84 -16.55 -1.32
N SER A 38 1.85 -16.72 -2.65
CA SER A 38 2.79 -17.67 -3.30
C SER A 38 3.35 -17.29 -4.69
N SER A 39 2.80 -16.32 -5.41
CA SER A 39 3.38 -15.84 -6.69
C SER A 39 3.96 -14.44 -6.53
N MET A 40 5.28 -14.31 -6.74
CA MET A 40 6.08 -13.13 -6.40
C MET A 40 6.07 -12.07 -7.52
N MET A 41 5.64 -10.85 -7.17
CA MET A 41 5.70 -9.62 -7.96
C MET A 41 6.69 -8.68 -7.26
N ASN A 42 7.65 -8.09 -7.98
CA ASN A 42 8.72 -7.29 -7.35
C ASN A 42 8.17 -5.94 -6.82
N GLY A 43 8.15 -5.78 -5.49
CA GLY A 43 7.56 -4.63 -4.77
C GLY A 43 8.53 -3.48 -4.48
N SER A 44 7.99 -2.25 -4.50
CA SER A 44 8.65 -0.93 -4.39
C SER A 44 8.89 -0.48 -2.94
N GLY A 45 9.41 -1.38 -2.10
CA GLY A 45 9.60 -1.21 -0.65
C GLY A 45 10.25 0.11 -0.20
N ASP A 46 11.26 0.57 -0.93
CA ASP A 46 12.15 1.66 -0.50
C ASP A 46 11.51 3.06 -0.50
N PHE A 47 10.53 3.29 -1.39
CA PHE A 47 9.91 4.60 -1.57
C PHE A 47 8.82 4.87 -0.54
N THR A 48 7.99 3.88 -0.27
CA THR A 48 6.77 4.02 0.54
C THR A 48 7.04 4.43 1.99
N ARG A 49 8.06 3.88 2.65
CA ARG A 49 8.35 4.17 4.06
C ARG A 49 8.98 5.56 4.28
N ASN A 50 9.66 6.09 3.28
CA ASN A 50 10.42 7.33 3.38
C ASN A 50 9.71 8.52 2.72
N ALA A 51 8.59 8.28 2.05
CA ALA A 51 7.76 9.30 1.43
C ALA A 51 7.18 10.28 2.47
N TYR A 52 6.90 11.50 2.02
CA TYR A 52 6.08 12.43 2.79
C TYR A 52 4.60 12.01 2.78
N ILE A 53 4.13 11.55 1.62
CA ILE A 53 2.80 10.95 1.43
C ILE A 53 2.95 9.64 0.67
N SER A 54 2.49 8.54 1.26
CA SER A 54 2.41 7.21 0.64
C SER A 54 0.98 6.87 0.22
N ILE A 55 0.82 6.61 -1.08
CA ILE A 55 -0.47 6.31 -1.71
C ILE A 55 -0.37 4.91 -2.32
N PHE A 56 -1.38 4.10 -2.05
CA PHE A 56 -1.60 2.83 -2.74
C PHE A 56 -2.89 2.88 -3.53
N ILE A 57 -2.84 2.37 -4.75
CA ILE A 57 -3.99 2.28 -5.64
C ILE A 57 -4.23 0.82 -6.03
N THR A 58 -5.49 0.41 -6.01
CA THR A 58 -5.90 -0.91 -6.51
C THR A 58 -7.37 -0.88 -6.92
N PRO A 59 -7.77 -1.57 -7.99
CA PRO A 59 -9.18 -1.84 -8.25
C PRO A 59 -9.80 -2.54 -7.04
N SER A 60 -11.05 -2.23 -6.68
CA SER A 60 -11.70 -2.86 -5.54
C SER A 60 -11.95 -4.36 -5.74
N ILE A 61 -11.99 -4.80 -7.00
CA ILE A 61 -12.17 -6.19 -7.37
C ILE A 61 -11.09 -6.63 -8.36
N ALA A 62 -10.39 -7.72 -8.03
CA ALA A 62 -9.43 -8.41 -8.88
C ALA A 62 -10.08 -9.56 -9.67
N GLU A 63 -9.43 -9.98 -10.76
CA GLU A 63 -9.80 -11.12 -11.61
C GLU A 63 -11.28 -11.18 -12.06
N GLY A 64 -11.77 -10.11 -12.69
CA GLY A 64 -13.06 -10.17 -13.40
C GLY A 64 -14.25 -10.46 -12.49
N VAL A 65 -14.29 -9.80 -11.32
CA VAL A 65 -15.41 -9.77 -10.35
C VAL A 65 -15.39 -10.88 -9.28
N LYS A 66 -14.30 -11.64 -9.12
CA LYS A 66 -14.29 -12.81 -8.21
C LYS A 66 -13.59 -12.61 -6.86
N ILE A 67 -12.64 -11.68 -6.76
CA ILE A 67 -11.80 -11.53 -5.57
C ILE A 67 -11.79 -10.08 -5.13
N SER A 68 -12.19 -9.81 -3.88
CA SER A 68 -12.07 -8.46 -3.29
C SER A 68 -10.59 -8.12 -3.07
N ALA A 69 -10.16 -6.95 -3.52
CA ALA A 69 -8.84 -6.41 -3.19
C ALA A 69 -8.81 -5.85 -1.76
N PHE A 70 -9.97 -5.59 -1.14
CA PHE A 70 -10.08 -5.18 0.26
C PHE A 70 -10.56 -6.36 1.12
N VAL A 71 -9.71 -6.84 2.01
CA VAL A 71 -9.91 -8.07 2.78
C VAL A 71 -9.93 -7.79 4.29
N PRO A 72 -10.47 -8.69 5.14
CA PRO A 72 -10.39 -8.51 6.59
C PRO A 72 -8.95 -8.52 7.13
N MET A 73 -8.06 -9.29 6.51
CA MET A 73 -6.65 -9.38 6.82
C MET A 73 -5.89 -9.81 5.56
N VAL A 74 -4.79 -9.13 5.23
CA VAL A 74 -3.97 -9.48 4.06
C VAL A 74 -3.29 -10.83 4.25
N SER A 75 -3.07 -11.56 3.17
CA SER A 75 -2.36 -12.85 3.20
C SER A 75 -0.85 -12.70 3.47
N HIS A 76 -0.29 -11.54 3.11
CA HIS A 76 1.09 -11.17 3.37
C HIS A 76 1.20 -9.66 3.62
N VAL A 77 2.00 -9.24 4.60
CA VAL A 77 2.21 -7.82 4.90
C VAL A 77 3.55 -7.37 4.32
N ASP A 78 3.53 -6.70 3.18
CA ASP A 78 4.72 -6.01 2.66
C ASP A 78 4.86 -4.62 3.29
N HIS A 79 3.72 -3.93 3.41
CA HIS A 79 3.63 -2.60 3.99
C HIS A 79 2.62 -2.60 5.11
N ASN A 80 3.09 -2.23 6.29
CA ASN A 80 2.23 -2.15 7.47
C ASN A 80 1.44 -0.84 7.50
N GLU A 81 0.48 -0.80 8.40
CA GLU A 81 -0.46 0.29 8.64
C GLU A 81 0.21 1.63 9.04
N ASN A 82 1.49 1.60 9.40
CA ASN A 82 2.28 2.80 9.71
C ASN A 82 2.95 3.41 8.47
N SER A 83 3.04 2.63 7.40
CA SER A 83 3.70 3.03 6.14
C SER A 83 2.70 3.42 5.07
N VAL A 84 1.40 3.15 5.27
CA VAL A 84 0.32 3.42 4.30
C VAL A 84 -0.51 4.60 4.81
N GLN A 85 -0.50 5.72 4.09
CA GLN A 85 -1.24 6.92 4.47
C GLN A 85 -2.54 7.08 3.69
N ILE A 86 -2.58 6.66 2.43
CA ILE A 86 -3.74 6.81 1.55
C ILE A 86 -3.96 5.53 0.73
N MET A 87 -5.20 5.06 0.68
CA MET A 87 -5.67 4.00 -0.22
C MET A 87 -6.65 4.59 -1.24
N VAL A 88 -6.57 4.14 -2.50
CA VAL A 88 -7.42 4.60 -3.59
C VAL A 88 -7.97 3.40 -4.37
N SER A 89 -9.27 3.45 -4.66
CA SER A 89 -9.95 2.56 -5.61
C SER A 89 -10.88 3.36 -6.52
N GLU A 90 -11.53 2.69 -7.46
CA GLU A 90 -12.57 3.27 -8.32
C GLU A 90 -13.78 3.80 -7.54
N HIS A 91 -13.94 3.40 -6.27
CA HIS A 91 -15.01 3.88 -5.40
C HIS A 91 -14.66 5.17 -4.64
N GLY A 92 -13.37 5.52 -4.55
CA GLY A 92 -12.91 6.73 -3.87
C GLY A 92 -11.55 6.58 -3.21
N LEU A 93 -11.28 7.51 -2.29
CA LEU A 93 -10.02 7.58 -1.54
C LEU A 93 -10.31 7.44 -0.03
N ALA A 94 -9.47 6.67 0.65
CA ALA A 94 -9.45 6.53 2.09
C ALA A 94 -8.12 7.10 2.64
N GLU A 95 -8.21 8.13 3.46
CA GLU A 95 -7.09 8.68 4.22
C GLU A 95 -6.95 7.93 5.55
N LEU A 96 -5.78 7.32 5.78
CA LEU A 96 -5.50 6.43 6.93
C LEU A 96 -4.47 7.05 7.91
N GLY A 97 -3.81 8.14 7.50
CA GLY A 97 -2.89 8.89 8.35
C GLY A 97 -3.57 9.39 9.63
N ALA A 98 -2.85 9.29 10.77
CA ALA A 98 -3.28 9.76 12.08
C ALA A 98 -4.62 9.21 12.62
N LYS A 99 -5.13 8.11 12.05
CA LYS A 99 -6.34 7.41 12.50
C LYS A 99 -6.02 6.16 13.31
N THR A 100 -6.86 5.84 14.28
CA THR A 100 -6.81 4.54 14.98
C THR A 100 -7.23 3.40 14.05
N PRO A 101 -6.85 2.13 14.32
CA PRO A 101 -7.24 0.99 13.48
C PRO A 101 -8.76 0.90 13.23
N ARG A 102 -9.59 1.37 14.17
CA ARG A 102 -11.05 1.37 14.05
C ARG A 102 -11.59 2.53 13.20
N GLU A 103 -10.90 3.65 13.14
CA GLU A 103 -11.26 4.79 12.27
C GLU A 103 -10.77 4.59 10.82
N ARG A 104 -9.83 3.65 10.64
CA ARG A 104 -9.33 3.22 9.33
C ARG A 104 -10.27 2.20 8.64
N ALA A 105 -10.89 1.34 9.44
CA ALA A 105 -11.84 0.31 9.01
C ALA A 105 -13.25 0.88 8.79
#